data_AF-F2BB27-F1
#
_entry.id   AF-F2BB27-F1
#
_cell.length_a   1.000
_cell.length_b   1.000
_cell.length_c   1.000
_cell.angle_alpha   90.00
_cell.angle_beta   90.00
_cell.angle_gamma   90.00
#
_symmetry.space_group_name_H-M   'P 1'
#
loop_
_entity.id
_entity.type
_entity.pdbx_description
1 polymer ?
#
loop_
_entity_poly.entity_id
_entity_poly.type
_entity_poly.pdbx_seq_one_letter_code
_entity_poly.pdbx_strand_id
1 'polypeptide(L)' 'MDKDGAVYPIKGDVPVSQNPRFVIEWVADDDKKITFRVTARAWGEKNNTVVTVQSYVIADL' A
#
# COMPACT_ATOMS: atom_id res chain seq x y z
N MET A 1 3.82 -6.54 -5.92
CA MET A 1 3.04 -5.31 -5.67
C MET A 1 2.47 -4.67 -6.94
N ASP A 2 3.24 -4.62 -8.03
CA ASP A 2 2.85 -3.93 -9.27
C ASP A 2 1.55 -4.44 -9.93
N LYS A 3 1.22 -5.72 -9.72
CA LYS A 3 -0.01 -6.34 -10.26
C LYS A 3 -0.94 -6.94 -9.19
N ASP A 4 -0.39 -7.40 -8.07
CA ASP A 4 -1.14 -8.20 -7.08
C ASP A 4 -1.69 -7.37 -5.90
N GLY A 5 -1.35 -6.08 -5.81
CA GLY A 5 -1.86 -5.20 -4.74
C GLY A 5 -3.23 -4.61 -5.05
N ALA A 6 -4.00 -4.36 -4.00
CA ALA A 6 -5.28 -3.65 -4.07
C ALA A 6 -5.07 -2.26 -4.68
N VAL A 7 -5.92 -1.89 -5.63
CA VAL A 7 -5.86 -0.60 -6.32
C VAL A 7 -6.58 0.45 -5.47
N TYR A 8 -5.92 1.59 -5.25
CA TYR A 8 -6.57 2.80 -4.75
C TYR A 8 -6.93 3.67 -5.96
N PRO A 9 -8.20 3.69 -6.40
CA PRO A 9 -8.59 4.43 -7.60
C PRO A 9 -8.52 5.93 -7.31
N ILE A 10 -7.68 6.64 -8.04
CA ILE A 10 -7.71 8.11 -7.99
C ILE A 10 -8.95 8.58 -8.77
N LYS A 11 -9.68 9.53 -8.19
CA LYS A 11 -10.82 10.19 -8.84
C LYS A 11 -10.37 11.57 -9.34
N GLY A 12 -10.72 11.90 -10.59
CA GLY A 12 -10.36 13.16 -11.23
C GLY A 12 -8.98 13.14 -11.91
N ASP A 13 -8.60 14.26 -12.52
CA ASP A 13 -7.36 14.41 -13.28
C ASP A 13 -6.17 14.70 -12.36
N VAL A 14 -5.70 13.66 -11.67
CA VAL A 14 -4.40 13.70 -10.98
C VAL A 14 -3.36 13.12 -11.92
N PRO A 15 -2.24 13.82 -12.20
CA PRO A 15 -1.23 13.37 -13.14
C PRO A 15 -0.42 12.21 -12.56
N VAL A 16 -0.90 10.98 -12.77
CA VAL A 16 -0.22 9.73 -12.41
C VAL A 16 -0.17 8.79 -13.61
N SER A 17 0.94 8.08 -13.75
CA SER A 17 1.08 7.06 -14.81
C SER A 17 0.26 5.80 -14.55
N GLN A 18 -0.11 5.55 -13.29
CA GLN A 18 -0.97 4.45 -12.89
C GLN A 18 -1.54 4.70 -11.49
N ASN A 19 -2.68 4.06 -11.19
CA ASN A 19 -3.30 4.15 -9.87
C ASN A 19 -2.38 3.58 -8.78
N PRO A 20 -2.28 4.24 -7.61
CA PRO A 20 -1.58 3.72 -6.45
C PRO A 20 -2.12 2.35 -6.03
N ARG A 21 -1.25 1.56 -5.39
CA ARG A 21 -1.57 0.22 -4.92
C ARG A 21 -1.08 0.02 -3.51
N PHE A 22 -1.75 -0.85 -2.77
CA PHE A 22 -1.33 -1.26 -1.44
C PHE A 22 -1.55 -2.75 -1.21
N VAL A 23 -0.80 -3.32 -0.27
CA VAL A 23 -0.97 -4.68 0.23
C VAL A 23 -0.91 -4.59 1.75
N ILE A 24 -1.86 -5.24 2.42
CA ILE A 24 -1.86 -5.41 3.87
C ILE A 24 -1.67 -6.90 4.12
N GLU A 25 -0.64 -7.24 4.87
CA GLU A 25 -0.28 -8.62 5.18
C GLU A 25 -0.34 -8.82 6.68
N TRP A 26 -1.01 -9.88 7.13
CA TRP A 26 -0.84 -10.38 8.50
C TRP A 26 0.55 -10.99 8.60
N VAL A 27 1.40 -10.44 9.48
CA VAL A 27 2.79 -10.92 9.63
C VAL A 27 3.09 -11.54 10.98
N ALA A 28 2.31 -11.22 12.01
CA ALA A 28 2.37 -11.85 13.33
C ALA A 28 1.10 -11.55 14.14
N ASP A 29 0.81 -12.38 15.13
CA ASP A 29 -0.27 -12.20 16.11
C ASP A 29 0.11 -12.82 17.46
N ASP A 30 -0.52 -12.31 18.52
CA ASP A 30 -0.57 -12.90 19.85
C ASP A 30 -2.01 -12.82 20.40
N ASP A 31 -2.24 -13.30 21.62
CA ASP A 31 -3.55 -13.35 22.27
C ASP A 31 -4.29 -12.00 22.37
N LYS A 32 -3.59 -10.88 22.16
CA LYS A 32 -4.13 -9.52 22.34
C LYS A 32 -3.93 -8.62 21.14
N LYS A 33 -3.03 -8.97 20.21
CA LYS A 33 -2.57 -8.06 19.16
C LYS A 33 -2.35 -8.77 17.84
N ILE A 34 -2.67 -8.09 16.75
CA ILE A 34 -2.26 -8.46 15.40
C ILE A 34 -1.31 -7.41 14.86
N THR A 35 -0.20 -7.86 14.27
CA THR A 35 0.73 -7.01 13.52
C THR A 35 0.51 -7.20 12.03
N PHE A 36 0.24 -6.09 11.35
CA PHE A 36 0.13 -6.02 9.90
C PHE A 36 1.34 -5.33 9.29
N ARG A 37 1.85 -5.86 8.18
CA ARG A 37 2.75 -5.12 7.29
C ARG A 37 1.93 -4.48 6.19
N VAL A 38 2.00 -3.16 6.12
CA VAL A 38 1.35 -2.36 5.08
C VAL A 38 2.41 -1.89 4.12
N THR A 39 2.33 -2.34 2.87
CA THR A 39 3.14 -1.79 1.79
C THR A 39 2.23 -0.94 0.92
N ALA A 40 2.64 0.28 0.59
CA ALA A 40 1.96 1.19 -0.34
C ALA A 40 2.94 1.62 -1.45
N ARG A 41 2.49 1.64 -2.70
CA ARG A 41 3.25 2.15 -3.85
C ARG A 41 2.40 3.12 -4.66
N ALA A 42 3.00 4.24 -5.03
CA ALA A 42 2.39 5.25 -5.87
C ALA A 42 3.34 5.65 -7.00
N TRP A 43 2.77 6.16 -8.08
CA TRP A 43 3.49 6.57 -9.28
C TRP A 43 3.18 8.03 -9.59
N GLY A 44 4.21 8.80 -9.93
CA GLY A 44 4.04 10.13 -10.49
C GLY A 44 3.57 10.08 -11.95
N GLU A 45 3.41 11.26 -12.55
CA GLU A 45 3.02 11.41 -13.96
C GLU A 45 3.94 10.64 -14.90
N LYS A 46 5.25 10.63 -14.60
CA LYS A 46 6.26 9.88 -15.35
C LYS A 46 6.54 8.54 -14.67
N ASN A 47 6.70 7.49 -15.47
CA ASN A 47 6.96 6.12 -15.00
C ASN A 47 8.26 5.96 -14.17
N ASN A 48 9.16 6.93 -14.22
CA ASN A 48 10.41 6.93 -13.44
C ASN A 48 10.25 7.50 -12.02
N THR A 49 9.08 8.08 -11.69
CA THR A 49 8.79 8.59 -10.36
C THR A 49 7.94 7.57 -9.63
N VAL A 50 8.55 6.81 -8.73
CA VAL A 50 7.87 5.77 -7.94
C VAL A 50 8.23 5.95 -6.48
N VAL A 51 7.21 5.95 -5.62
CA VAL A 51 7.39 5.97 -4.17
C VAL A 51 6.83 4.67 -3.61
N THR A 52 7.60 4.00 -2.77
CA THR A 52 7.15 2.84 -2.00
C THR A 52 7.36 3.12 -0.52
N VAL A 53 6.31 2.95 0.28
CA VAL A 53 6.36 3.04 1.74
C VAL A 53 5.98 1.69 2.31
N GLN A 54 6.73 1.23 3.31
CA GLN A 54 6.41 0.05 4.08
C GLN A 54 6.34 0.42 5.55
N SER A 55 5.26 0.03 6.21
CA SER A 55 5.01 0.30 7.63
C SER A 55 4.47 -0.95 8.32
N TYR A 56 4.61 -0.98 9.65
CA TYR A 56 4.01 -1.98 10.52
C TYR A 56 2.94 -1.32 11.37
N VAL A 57 1.74 -1.89 11.38
CA VAL A 57 0.60 -1.42 12.15
C VAL A 57 0.21 -2.52 13.13
N ILE A 58 0.03 -2.15 14.39
CA ILE A 58 -0.39 -3.07 15.45
C ILE A 58 -1.83 -2.71 15.83
N ALA A 59 -2.73 -3.69 15.77
CA ALA A 59 -4.12 -3.55 16.20
C ALA A 59 -4.37 -4.45 17.41
N ASP A 60 -5.11 -3.94 18.39
CA ASP A 60 -5.59 -4.75 19.50
C ASP A 60 -6.81 -5.60 19.05
N LEU A 61 -6.95 -6.79 19.63
CA LEU A 61 -8.04 -7.75 19.38
C LEU A 61 -9.30 -7.46 20.22
#